data_AF-A0A850H6N8-F1
#
_entry.id   AF-A0A850H6N8-F1
#
_cell.length_a   1.000
_cell.length_b   1.000
_cell.length_c   1.000
_cell.angle_alpha   90.00
_cell.angle_beta   90.00
_cell.angle_gamma   90.00
#
_symmetry.space_group_name_H-M   'P 1'
#
loop_
_entity.id
_entity.type
_entity.pdbx_description
1 polymer ?
#
loop_
_entity_poly.entity_id
_entity_poly.type
_entity_poly.pdbx_seq_one_letter_code
_entity_poly.pdbx_strand_id
1 'polypeptide(L)'
;MTGKSRQPGWDKQAVNEIAASQYGSLKNMFDAHGWDKADRTFGQIAPSRVKETYGGVEAFVKAHEDGRAGNPMLDPLVAIRSDPPQVFLKSFHGFTPESWGFLGYTEPSSREKFVRESRPGALLVVCGTSKAPIKSERLRVLGMQQQTHIYGSKWEFLDPARHEEERNDPKRVGGWINGLKAIRAWKIPEEDRPFVRDIFPETHKGGDNGTAIGSYGLRLTSREALRILDLPLYEVPVFGGAPVDSLIPGPAAQTLAPSKPGPVAQSGYMVREAEGPKHLYILRMHGDEYGLLGEDPKGGWIVKVGFSGSPDTRCKAHNTTLPRLCAYQWAVLKSTFDAKRPAFPSSRHALAGEQAMKDSLVKNGRSLGGEFFLANQSAIEMAWAAGIAAAEQIGGGSACGSA
;
A
#
# COMPACT_ATOMS: atom_id res chain seq x y z
N MET A 1 -13.43 32.40 2.43
CA MET A 1 -14.23 33.21 1.48
C MET A 1 -15.70 33.13 1.88
N THR A 2 -16.44 34.17 1.55
CA THR A 2 -17.84 34.43 1.90
C THR A 2 -18.78 33.29 1.50
N GLY A 3 -19.62 32.84 2.44
CA GLY A 3 -20.66 31.85 2.19
C GLY A 3 -21.68 32.39 1.20
N LYS A 4 -21.52 32.07 -0.09
CA LYS A 4 -22.57 32.26 -1.09
C LYS A 4 -23.80 31.47 -0.63
N SER A 5 -24.91 32.15 -0.41
CA SER A 5 -26.17 31.50 -0.04
C SER A 5 -26.52 30.43 -1.08
N ARG A 6 -26.79 29.19 -0.64
CA ARG A 6 -27.24 28.09 -1.49
C ARG A 6 -28.58 28.43 -2.14
N GLN A 7 -28.55 28.98 -3.34
CA GLN A 7 -29.77 29.18 -4.12
C GLN A 7 -30.20 27.87 -4.80
N PRO A 8 -31.50 27.69 -5.09
CA PRO A 8 -31.98 26.55 -5.86
C PRO A 8 -31.19 26.40 -7.18
N GLY A 9 -30.62 25.22 -7.41
CA GLY A 9 -29.77 24.95 -8.59
C GLY A 9 -28.25 25.02 -8.36
N TRP A 10 -27.80 25.47 -7.18
CA TRP A 10 -26.37 25.56 -6.84
C TRP A 10 -25.64 24.21 -6.98
N ASP A 11 -26.25 23.11 -6.51
CA ASP A 11 -25.65 21.76 -6.58
C ASP A 11 -25.24 21.39 -8.02
N LYS A 12 -26.12 21.65 -9.00
CA LYS A 12 -25.87 21.32 -10.41
C LYS A 12 -24.82 22.25 -11.01
N GLN A 13 -24.87 23.54 -10.66
CA GLN A 13 -23.91 24.51 -11.14
C GLN A 13 -22.50 24.20 -10.63
N ALA A 14 -22.34 23.96 -9.33
CA ALA A 14 -21.05 23.64 -8.72
C ALA A 14 -20.42 22.37 -9.33
N VAL A 15 -21.23 21.32 -9.54
CA VAL A 15 -20.77 20.09 -10.18
C VAL A 15 -20.34 20.33 -11.63
N ASN A 16 -21.11 21.10 -12.41
CA ASN A 16 -20.74 21.42 -13.80
C ASN A 16 -19.49 22.31 -13.89
N GLU A 17 -19.35 23.29 -12.99
CA GLU A 17 -18.18 24.17 -12.93
C GLU A 17 -16.91 23.37 -12.60
N ILE A 18 -16.96 22.47 -11.62
CA ILE A 18 -15.86 21.57 -11.29
C ILE A 18 -15.59 20.59 -12.44
N ALA A 19 -16.63 20.02 -13.04
CA ALA A 19 -16.49 19.12 -14.20
C ALA A 19 -15.75 19.79 -15.36
N ALA A 20 -16.13 21.02 -15.71
CA ALA A 20 -15.51 21.78 -16.79
C ALA A 20 -14.10 22.24 -16.42
N SER A 21 -13.92 22.81 -15.23
CA SER A 21 -12.64 23.39 -14.83
C SER A 21 -11.58 22.32 -14.54
N GLN A 22 -11.94 21.22 -13.89
CA GLN A 22 -11.00 20.20 -13.41
C GLN A 22 -10.87 18.98 -14.32
N TYR A 23 -11.94 18.60 -15.04
CA TYR A 23 -11.96 17.41 -15.92
C TYR A 23 -12.14 17.77 -17.41
N GLY A 24 -12.40 19.03 -17.74
CA GLY A 24 -12.70 19.49 -19.10
C GLY A 24 -14.14 19.20 -19.55
N SER A 25 -14.80 18.17 -19.01
CA SER A 25 -16.22 17.89 -19.25
C SER A 25 -16.82 16.97 -18.18
N LEU A 26 -18.15 16.94 -18.12
CA LEU A 26 -18.87 15.96 -17.28
C LEU A 26 -18.57 14.52 -17.68
N LYS A 27 -18.37 14.23 -18.97
CA LYS A 27 -18.00 12.89 -19.44
C LYS A 27 -16.67 12.46 -18.84
N ASN A 28 -15.65 13.32 -18.94
CA ASN A 28 -14.32 13.04 -18.43
C ASN A 28 -14.33 12.90 -16.90
N MET A 29 -15.16 13.67 -16.21
CA MET A 29 -15.37 13.53 -14.77
C MET A 29 -15.93 12.13 -14.44
N PHE A 30 -16.92 11.65 -15.18
CA PHE A 30 -17.46 10.29 -14.99
C PHE A 30 -16.43 9.21 -15.28
N ASP A 31 -15.68 9.36 -16.37
CA ASP A 31 -14.62 8.42 -16.75
C ASP A 31 -13.55 8.31 -15.65
N ALA A 32 -13.14 9.46 -15.08
CA ALA A 32 -12.16 9.58 -13.99
C ALA A 32 -12.65 8.92 -12.69
N HIS A 33 -13.93 9.07 -12.34
CA HIS A 33 -14.52 8.45 -11.16
C HIS A 33 -14.97 7.00 -11.36
N GLY A 34 -14.95 6.50 -12.60
CA GLY A 34 -15.53 5.19 -12.94
C GLY A 34 -17.05 5.14 -12.74
N TRP A 35 -17.73 6.29 -12.80
CA TRP A 35 -19.18 6.35 -12.63
C TRP A 35 -19.89 5.97 -13.93
N ASP A 36 -20.93 5.15 -13.81
CA ASP A 36 -21.85 4.89 -14.91
C ASP A 36 -22.98 5.93 -14.95
N LYS A 37 -23.26 6.40 -16.17
CA LYS A 37 -24.38 7.29 -16.48
C LYS A 37 -25.72 6.54 -16.59
N ALA A 38 -25.70 5.22 -16.73
CA ALA A 38 -26.86 4.38 -17.04
C ALA A 38 -27.65 4.97 -18.23
N ASP A 39 -28.98 5.01 -18.14
CA ASP A 39 -29.88 5.50 -19.19
C ASP A 39 -30.07 7.03 -19.16
N ARG A 40 -29.37 7.73 -18.25
CA ARG A 40 -29.54 9.16 -18.00
C ARG A 40 -28.44 9.99 -18.66
N THR A 41 -28.69 11.29 -18.80
CA THR A 41 -27.65 12.24 -19.26
C THR A 41 -26.71 12.59 -18.11
N PHE A 42 -25.43 12.86 -18.41
CA PHE A 42 -24.43 13.19 -17.38
C PHE A 42 -24.91 14.31 -16.44
N GLY A 43 -25.49 15.39 -16.98
CA GLY A 43 -25.96 16.52 -16.19
C GLY A 43 -27.17 16.21 -15.27
N GLN A 44 -27.89 15.12 -15.52
CA GLN A 44 -29.01 14.69 -14.67
C GLN A 44 -28.57 13.78 -13.52
N ILE A 45 -27.52 12.97 -13.72
CA ILE A 45 -27.07 11.97 -12.74
C ILE A 45 -25.82 12.41 -11.97
N ALA A 46 -25.07 13.39 -12.46
CA ALA A 46 -23.84 13.87 -11.80
C ALA A 46 -24.05 14.28 -10.33
N PRO A 47 -25.07 15.07 -9.94
CA PRO A 47 -25.26 15.42 -8.53
C PRO A 47 -25.55 14.22 -7.62
N SER A 48 -26.21 13.18 -8.14
CA SER A 48 -26.49 11.94 -7.40
C SER A 48 -25.20 11.15 -7.15
N ARG A 49 -24.37 10.95 -8.19
CA ARG A 49 -23.08 10.24 -8.05
C ARG A 49 -22.12 10.98 -7.13
N VAL A 50 -22.13 12.30 -7.21
CA VAL A 50 -21.39 13.17 -6.29
C VAL A 50 -21.85 12.95 -4.85
N LYS A 51 -23.16 12.95 -4.58
CA LYS A 51 -23.69 12.69 -3.23
C LYS A 51 -23.35 11.28 -2.72
N GLU A 52 -23.46 10.27 -3.56
CA GLU A 52 -23.11 8.88 -3.22
C GLU A 52 -21.63 8.72 -2.87
N THR A 53 -20.74 9.38 -3.61
CA THR A 53 -19.29 9.19 -3.46
C THR A 53 -18.70 10.09 -2.37
N TYR A 54 -19.21 11.32 -2.24
CA TYR A 54 -18.65 12.35 -1.36
C TYR A 54 -19.47 12.61 -0.10
N GLY A 55 -20.64 11.96 0.03
CA GLY A 55 -21.60 12.26 1.10
C GLY A 55 -22.31 13.61 0.93
N GLY A 56 -22.01 14.36 -0.14
CA GLY A 56 -22.63 15.66 -0.41
C GLY A 56 -21.91 16.49 -1.48
N VAL A 57 -22.63 17.40 -2.14
CA VAL A 57 -22.02 18.34 -3.11
C VAL A 57 -21.10 19.35 -2.42
N GLU A 58 -21.34 19.68 -1.15
CA GLU A 58 -20.41 20.51 -0.36
C GLU A 58 -19.06 19.83 -0.13
N ALA A 59 -19.11 18.56 0.25
CA ALA A 59 -17.92 17.76 0.47
C ALA A 59 -17.16 17.56 -0.84
N PHE A 60 -17.89 17.43 -1.96
CA PHE A 60 -17.32 17.44 -3.29
C PHE A 60 -16.65 18.78 -3.63
N VAL A 61 -17.33 19.92 -3.48
CA VAL A 61 -16.73 21.24 -3.70
C VAL A 61 -15.49 21.42 -2.83
N LYS A 62 -15.59 21.13 -1.53
CA LYS A 62 -14.48 21.23 -0.58
C LYS A 62 -13.31 20.29 -0.94
N ALA A 63 -13.58 19.06 -1.35
CA ALA A 63 -12.55 18.12 -1.79
C ALA A 63 -11.79 18.63 -3.02
N HIS A 64 -12.46 19.41 -3.88
CA HIS A 64 -11.92 19.98 -5.10
C HIS A 64 -11.37 21.40 -4.91
N GLU A 65 -11.70 22.09 -3.81
CA GLU A 65 -11.12 23.37 -3.36
C GLU A 65 -9.81 23.16 -2.57
N ASP A 66 -9.79 22.19 -1.65
CA ASP A 66 -8.68 21.99 -0.70
C ASP A 66 -7.67 20.90 -1.12
N GLY A 67 -7.97 20.12 -2.17
CA GLY A 67 -7.09 19.05 -2.66
C GLY A 67 -6.79 17.93 -1.65
N ARG A 68 -7.57 17.80 -0.57
CA ARG A 68 -7.38 16.80 0.51
C ARG A 68 -8.51 15.76 0.53
N ALA A 69 -8.13 14.54 0.92
CA ALA A 69 -8.95 13.35 1.19
C ALA A 69 -10.29 13.25 0.42
N GLY A 70 -10.28 12.48 -0.68
CA GLY A 70 -11.46 12.23 -1.51
C GLY A 70 -11.43 12.92 -2.87
N ASN A 71 -10.52 13.87 -3.10
CA ASN A 71 -10.29 14.44 -4.43
C ASN A 71 -9.93 13.32 -5.43
N PRO A 72 -10.55 13.22 -6.62
CA PRO A 72 -10.00 12.36 -7.65
C PRO A 72 -8.70 13.05 -8.10
N MET A 73 -7.60 12.35 -7.85
CA MET A 73 -6.31 12.78 -8.38
C MET A 73 -6.45 12.87 -9.88
N LEU A 74 -5.97 13.96 -10.48
CA LEU A 74 -5.97 14.10 -11.92
C LEU A 74 -5.39 12.82 -12.53
N ASP A 75 -6.17 12.16 -13.38
CA ASP A 75 -5.73 10.96 -14.06
C ASP A 75 -4.40 11.27 -14.80
N PRO A 76 -3.37 10.41 -14.71
CA PRO A 76 -2.07 10.71 -15.31
C PRO A 76 -2.12 11.00 -16.81
N LEU A 77 -3.00 10.32 -17.57
CA LEU A 77 -3.17 10.59 -18.99
C LEU A 77 -3.86 11.93 -19.23
N VAL A 78 -4.84 12.29 -18.38
CA VAL A 78 -5.45 13.63 -18.39
C VAL A 78 -4.41 14.69 -18.05
N ALA A 79 -3.53 14.46 -17.06
CA ALA A 79 -2.46 15.39 -16.69
C ALA A 79 -1.52 15.68 -17.87
N ILE A 80 -1.15 14.65 -18.63
CA ILE A 80 -0.31 14.76 -19.82
C ILE A 80 -1.01 15.49 -20.96
N ARG A 81 -2.29 15.17 -21.20
CA ARG A 81 -3.05 15.67 -22.36
C ARG A 81 -3.75 17.01 -22.13
N SER A 82 -3.76 17.52 -20.90
CA SER A 82 -4.34 18.82 -20.57
C SER A 82 -3.61 19.97 -21.28
N ASP A 83 -4.31 21.07 -21.53
CA ASP A 83 -3.73 22.30 -22.02
C ASP A 83 -4.07 23.47 -21.08
N PRO A 84 -3.08 24.06 -20.36
CA PRO A 84 -1.69 23.63 -20.30
C PRO A 84 -1.51 22.30 -19.53
N PRO A 85 -0.48 21.49 -19.84
CA PRO A 85 -0.28 20.19 -19.22
C PRO A 85 0.00 20.33 -17.73
N GLN A 86 -0.52 19.38 -16.94
CA GLN A 86 -0.26 19.29 -15.50
C GLN A 86 0.96 18.42 -15.24
N VAL A 87 2.05 18.70 -15.97
CA VAL A 87 3.30 17.96 -15.91
C VAL A 87 4.47 18.92 -15.71
N PHE A 88 5.30 18.63 -14.73
CA PHE A 88 6.38 19.51 -14.28
C PHE A 88 7.71 18.77 -14.24
N LEU A 89 8.78 19.39 -14.70
CA LEU A 89 10.14 18.90 -14.61
C LEU A 89 10.83 19.43 -13.35
N LYS A 90 11.43 18.54 -12.56
CA LYS A 90 12.21 18.89 -11.38
C LYS A 90 13.46 18.01 -11.22
N SER A 91 14.54 18.61 -10.72
CA SER A 91 15.83 17.92 -10.59
C SER A 91 16.07 17.42 -9.17
N PHE A 92 16.36 16.14 -9.01
CA PHE A 92 16.66 15.49 -7.73
C PHE A 92 18.11 14.99 -7.68
N HIS A 93 18.64 14.78 -6.48
CA HIS A 93 19.93 14.09 -6.32
C HIS A 93 19.81 12.59 -6.57
N GLY A 94 18.66 11.98 -6.27
CA GLY A 94 18.37 10.59 -6.61
C GLY A 94 16.87 10.35 -6.60
N PHE A 95 16.43 9.22 -7.15
CA PHE A 95 15.02 8.89 -7.27
C PHE A 95 14.67 7.57 -6.59
N THR A 96 14.37 7.65 -5.30
CA THR A 96 14.01 6.50 -4.43
C THR A 96 12.63 6.70 -3.79
N PRO A 97 11.54 6.76 -4.59
CA PRO A 97 10.17 6.99 -4.10
C PRO A 97 9.74 6.02 -2.99
N GLU A 98 10.33 4.82 -2.94
CA GLU A 98 10.07 3.78 -1.94
C GLU A 98 10.44 4.23 -0.52
N SER A 99 11.43 5.12 -0.40
CA SER A 99 11.90 5.68 0.88
C SER A 99 11.68 7.20 0.98
N TRP A 100 11.38 7.86 -0.13
CA TRP A 100 11.23 9.31 -0.27
C TRP A 100 9.87 9.63 -0.91
N GLY A 101 8.81 9.52 -0.11
CA GLY A 101 7.41 9.56 -0.55
C GLY A 101 6.84 10.96 -0.78
N PHE A 102 7.67 11.95 -1.09
CA PHE A 102 7.25 13.34 -1.21
C PHE A 102 8.09 14.17 -2.16
N LEU A 103 7.48 15.26 -2.63
CA LEU A 103 8.15 16.36 -3.28
C LEU A 103 8.53 17.41 -2.24
N GLY A 104 9.84 17.54 -1.97
CA GLY A 104 10.38 18.45 -0.96
C GLY A 104 10.90 19.78 -1.51
N TYR A 105 10.74 20.84 -0.72
CA TYR A 105 11.24 22.19 -0.97
C TYR A 105 11.95 22.73 0.26
N THR A 106 13.11 23.38 0.06
CA THR A 106 13.79 24.09 1.14
C THR A 106 12.98 25.31 1.53
N GLU A 107 12.61 26.13 0.55
CA GLU A 107 11.82 27.34 0.77
C GLU A 107 10.30 27.07 0.65
N PRO A 108 9.49 27.47 1.65
CA PRO A 108 8.02 27.36 1.59
C PRO A 108 7.42 28.04 0.36
N SER A 109 7.95 29.21 -0.03
CA SER A 109 7.50 29.98 -1.19
C SER A 109 7.63 29.23 -2.51
N SER A 110 8.64 28.35 -2.63
CA SER A 110 8.82 27.48 -3.80
C SER A 110 7.76 26.38 -3.87
N ARG A 111 7.40 25.80 -2.72
CA ARG A 111 6.27 24.85 -2.62
C ARG A 111 4.96 25.53 -3.03
N GLU A 112 4.70 26.72 -2.49
CA GLU A 112 3.49 27.48 -2.77
C GLU A 112 3.38 27.88 -4.24
N LYS A 113 4.50 28.21 -4.89
CA LYS A 113 4.53 28.44 -6.34
C LYS A 113 4.05 27.22 -7.12
N PHE A 114 4.60 26.04 -6.81
CA PHE A 114 4.15 24.80 -7.45
C PHE A 114 2.67 24.52 -7.20
N VAL A 115 2.17 24.70 -5.98
CA VAL A 115 0.75 24.50 -5.66
C VAL A 115 -0.14 25.47 -6.44
N ARG A 116 0.24 26.76 -6.53
CA ARG A 116 -0.53 27.75 -7.33
C ARG A 116 -0.54 27.43 -8.82
N GLU A 117 0.52 26.81 -9.33
CA GLU A 117 0.68 26.51 -10.74
C GLU A 117 0.19 25.09 -11.12
N SER A 118 -0.07 24.21 -10.16
CA SER A 118 -0.45 22.82 -10.44
C SER A 118 -1.85 22.51 -9.94
N ARG A 119 -2.34 21.33 -10.29
CA ARG A 119 -3.56 20.74 -9.72
C ARG A 119 -3.19 19.48 -8.94
N PRO A 120 -4.00 19.07 -7.95
CA PRO A 120 -3.81 17.77 -7.30
C PRO A 120 -3.84 16.63 -8.34
N GLY A 121 -2.87 15.73 -8.27
CA GLY A 121 -2.63 14.68 -9.27
C GLY A 121 -1.70 15.10 -10.40
N ALA A 122 -1.14 16.32 -10.38
CA ALA A 122 -0.10 16.72 -11.32
C ALA A 122 1.09 15.76 -11.29
N LEU A 123 1.68 15.54 -12.45
CA LEU A 123 2.85 14.69 -12.61
C LEU A 123 4.12 15.50 -12.47
N LEU A 124 5.05 14.98 -11.69
CA LEU A 124 6.38 15.50 -11.52
C LEU A 124 7.37 14.54 -12.20
N VAL A 125 7.91 14.93 -13.35
CA VAL A 125 9.01 14.24 -13.99
C VAL A 125 10.31 14.57 -13.24
N VAL A 126 11.01 13.53 -12.82
CA VAL A 126 12.23 13.65 -12.03
C VAL A 126 13.45 13.43 -12.92
N CYS A 127 14.35 14.40 -12.96
CA CYS A 127 15.66 14.26 -13.60
C CYS A 127 16.80 14.31 -12.57
N GLY A 128 17.88 13.60 -12.84
CA GLY A 128 19.08 13.65 -11.99
C GLY A 128 19.82 14.97 -12.14
N THR A 129 20.23 15.59 -11.04
CA THR A 129 21.09 16.78 -11.09
C THR A 129 22.46 16.45 -11.72
N SER A 130 23.20 17.47 -12.17
CA SER A 130 24.60 17.29 -12.61
C SER A 130 25.53 16.78 -11.49
N LYS A 131 25.09 16.88 -10.23
CA LYS A 131 25.78 16.43 -9.02
C LYS A 131 25.10 15.21 -8.38
N ALA A 132 24.32 14.44 -9.13
CA ALA A 132 23.77 13.19 -8.61
C ALA A 132 24.92 12.25 -8.17
N PRO A 133 24.83 11.60 -6.99
CA PRO A 133 25.82 10.65 -6.50
C PRO A 133 26.07 9.53 -7.49
N ILE A 134 25.00 8.98 -8.10
CA ILE A 134 25.10 7.97 -9.13
C ILE A 134 25.44 8.65 -10.47
N LYS A 135 26.64 8.40 -11.01
CA LYS A 135 27.14 9.08 -12.21
C LYS A 135 26.28 8.82 -13.45
N SER A 136 25.74 7.61 -13.61
CA SER A 136 24.87 7.22 -14.72
C SER A 136 23.52 7.94 -14.71
N GLU A 137 23.09 8.52 -13.58
CA GLU A 137 21.80 9.22 -13.44
C GLU A 137 21.87 10.71 -13.76
N ARG A 138 23.08 11.27 -13.88
CA ARG A 138 23.27 12.71 -14.04
C ARG A 138 22.65 13.21 -15.34
N LEU A 139 21.79 14.22 -15.23
CA LEU A 139 21.08 14.86 -16.34
C LEU A 139 20.19 13.88 -17.13
N ARG A 140 19.80 12.76 -16.52
CA ARG A 140 18.91 11.76 -17.11
C ARG A 140 17.52 11.87 -16.50
N VAL A 141 16.51 11.49 -17.27
CA VAL A 141 15.14 11.32 -16.75
C VAL A 141 15.09 10.00 -16.00
N LEU A 142 14.75 10.04 -14.71
CA LEU A 142 14.77 8.86 -13.83
C LEU A 142 13.40 8.19 -13.72
N GLY A 143 12.35 8.99 -13.87
CA GLY A 143 10.97 8.55 -13.70
C GLY A 143 10.04 9.73 -13.44
N MET A 144 8.89 9.46 -12.83
CA MET A 144 7.94 10.48 -12.43
C MET A 144 7.18 10.11 -11.16
N GLN A 145 6.58 11.11 -10.52
CA GLN A 145 5.71 10.94 -9.36
C GLN A 145 4.39 11.67 -9.58
N GLN A 146 3.29 11.09 -9.12
CA GLN A 146 2.02 11.78 -9.03
C GLN A 146 1.93 12.51 -7.68
N GLN A 147 1.75 13.83 -7.74
CA GLN A 147 1.81 14.71 -6.58
C GLN A 147 0.43 15.10 -6.10
N THR A 148 0.26 15.11 -4.78
CA THR A 148 -0.91 15.70 -4.13
C THR A 148 -0.64 17.14 -3.73
N HIS A 149 -1.69 17.82 -3.25
CA HIS A 149 -1.54 19.08 -2.51
C HIS A 149 -1.70 18.87 -1.00
N ILE A 150 -1.40 17.67 -0.50
CA ILE A 150 -1.35 17.41 0.95
C ILE A 150 0.00 17.89 1.47
N TYR A 151 -0.05 18.92 2.31
CA TYR A 151 1.10 19.52 2.94
C TYR A 151 1.60 18.63 4.09
N GLY A 152 2.91 18.61 4.25
CA GLY A 152 3.57 18.04 5.42
C GLY A 152 5.03 18.44 5.45
N SER A 153 5.77 17.84 6.36
CA SER A 153 7.21 17.99 6.49
C SER A 153 7.94 16.81 5.84
N LYS A 154 9.24 17.01 5.56
CA LYS A 154 10.16 15.92 5.19
C LYS A 154 10.01 14.72 6.12
N TRP A 155 9.92 14.93 7.43
CA TRP A 155 9.94 13.85 8.42
C TRP A 155 8.65 13.01 8.45
N GLU A 156 7.53 13.57 8.01
CA GLU A 156 6.25 12.84 7.93
C GLU A 156 6.17 11.93 6.70
N PHE A 157 6.90 12.26 5.63
CA PHE A 157 6.83 11.55 4.34
C PHE A 157 8.15 10.87 3.94
N LEU A 158 9.16 10.92 4.80
CA LEU A 158 10.41 10.19 4.67
C LEU A 158 10.33 8.90 5.48
N ASP A 159 10.82 7.80 4.91
CA ASP A 159 10.94 6.53 5.62
C ASP A 159 11.73 6.70 6.94
N PRO A 160 11.17 6.30 8.09
CA PRO A 160 11.84 6.33 9.39
C PRO A 160 13.26 5.74 9.37
N ALA A 161 13.52 4.72 8.55
CA ALA A 161 14.85 4.12 8.42
C ALA A 161 15.92 5.11 7.89
N ARG A 162 15.51 6.19 7.21
CA ARG A 162 16.40 7.25 6.70
C ARG A 162 16.54 8.44 7.63
N HIS A 163 15.74 8.53 8.71
CA HIS A 163 15.73 9.73 9.55
C HIS A 163 17.06 9.99 10.23
N GLU A 164 17.74 8.94 10.69
CA GLU A 164 19.03 9.06 11.38
C GLU A 164 20.12 9.60 10.45
N GLU A 165 20.31 8.99 9.27
CA GLU A 165 21.27 9.46 8.26
C GLU A 165 21.00 10.92 7.87
N GLU A 166 19.74 11.28 7.63
CA GLU A 166 19.35 12.61 7.18
C GLU A 166 19.45 13.68 8.27
N ARG A 167 19.31 13.32 9.55
CA ARG A 167 19.51 14.24 10.69
C ARG A 167 20.99 14.48 11.00
N ASN A 168 21.83 13.48 10.74
CA ASN A 168 23.26 13.54 11.00
C ASN A 168 24.05 14.32 9.92
N ASP A 169 23.43 14.64 8.77
CA ASP A 169 24.02 15.52 7.74
C ASP A 169 23.51 16.98 7.91
N PRO A 170 24.36 17.92 8.35
CA PRO A 170 23.98 19.33 8.55
C PRO A 170 23.45 20.02 7.29
N LYS A 171 23.81 19.54 6.09
CA LYS A 171 23.32 20.11 4.82
C LYS A 171 21.94 19.59 4.44
N ARG A 172 21.54 18.42 4.95
CA ARG A 172 20.27 17.76 4.61
C ARG A 172 19.21 17.91 5.67
N VAL A 173 19.58 18.09 6.94
CA VAL A 173 18.63 18.18 8.05
C VAL A 173 17.62 19.33 7.89
N GLY A 174 18.09 20.50 7.42
CA GLY A 174 17.23 21.65 7.09
C GLY A 174 16.78 21.70 5.63
N GLY A 175 17.31 20.83 4.78
CA GLY A 175 17.02 20.81 3.35
C GLY A 175 15.69 20.11 3.05
N TRP A 176 14.93 20.67 2.10
CA TRP A 176 13.69 20.06 1.59
C TRP A 176 12.61 19.80 2.65
N ILE A 177 12.61 20.57 3.75
CA ILE A 177 11.72 20.35 4.90
C ILE A 177 10.24 20.52 4.55
N ASN A 178 9.90 21.32 3.54
CA ASN A 178 8.52 21.61 3.13
C ASN A 178 8.06 20.59 2.08
N GLY A 179 7.27 19.61 2.48
CA GLY A 179 6.85 18.50 1.64
C GLY A 179 5.44 18.62 1.06
N LEU A 180 5.25 18.04 -0.12
CA LEU A 180 3.95 17.64 -0.67
C LEU A 180 3.94 16.12 -0.84
N LYS A 181 2.91 15.45 -0.35
CA LYS A 181 2.83 13.99 -0.40
C LYS A 181 2.74 13.49 -1.84
N ALA A 182 3.56 12.52 -2.21
CA ALA A 182 3.43 11.74 -3.44
C ALA A 182 2.56 10.49 -3.18
N ILE A 183 1.83 10.03 -4.20
CA ILE A 183 0.88 8.90 -4.06
C ILE A 183 1.15 7.73 -5.00
N ARG A 184 1.77 7.98 -6.15
CA ARG A 184 2.20 6.99 -7.14
C ARG A 184 3.52 7.43 -7.74
N ALA A 185 4.33 6.48 -8.18
CA ALA A 185 5.59 6.76 -8.86
C ALA A 185 5.91 5.70 -9.90
N TRP A 186 6.63 6.11 -10.93
CA TRP A 186 7.08 5.22 -11.99
C TRP A 186 8.55 5.47 -12.27
N LYS A 187 9.31 4.40 -12.51
CA LYS A 187 10.72 4.46 -12.90
C LYS A 187 10.89 4.07 -14.36
N ILE A 188 11.95 4.62 -14.95
CA ILE A 188 12.48 4.18 -16.25
C ILE A 188 13.60 3.17 -15.97
N PRO A 189 13.62 2.00 -16.64
CA PRO A 189 14.73 1.04 -16.58
C PRO A 189 16.07 1.74 -16.79
N GLU A 190 17.11 1.33 -16.06
CA GLU A 190 18.38 2.08 -16.01
C GLU A 190 19.03 2.26 -17.38
N GLU A 191 18.94 1.22 -18.20
CA GLU A 191 19.41 1.13 -19.57
C GLU A 191 18.68 2.08 -20.53
N ASP A 192 17.43 2.42 -20.23
CA ASP A 192 16.53 3.17 -21.11
C ASP A 192 16.41 4.66 -20.75
N ARG A 193 17.08 5.11 -19.68
CA ARG A 193 16.96 6.49 -19.19
C ARG A 193 17.50 7.48 -20.23
N PRO A 194 16.68 8.36 -20.82
CA PRO A 194 17.16 9.34 -21.79
C PRO A 194 17.77 10.56 -21.10
N PHE A 195 18.56 11.36 -21.82
CA PHE A 195 18.99 12.65 -21.29
C PHE A 195 17.83 13.64 -21.27
N VAL A 196 17.76 14.43 -20.20
CA VAL A 196 16.70 15.43 -19.99
C VAL A 196 16.61 16.43 -21.14
N ARG A 197 17.76 16.81 -21.73
CA ARG A 197 17.82 17.77 -22.85
C ARG A 197 17.25 17.23 -24.16
N ASP A 198 17.23 15.91 -24.33
CA ASP A 198 16.80 15.27 -25.57
C ASP A 198 15.27 15.13 -25.57
N ILE A 199 14.70 14.78 -24.41
CA ILE A 199 13.24 14.66 -24.26
C ILE A 199 12.58 16.02 -24.02
N PHE A 200 13.17 16.88 -23.20
CA PHE A 200 12.60 18.17 -22.78
C PHE A 200 13.51 19.37 -23.14
N PRO A 201 13.81 19.58 -24.43
CA PRO A 201 14.76 20.61 -24.87
C PRO A 201 14.30 22.05 -24.57
N GLU A 202 13.00 22.32 -24.62
CA GLU A 202 12.43 23.66 -24.44
C GLU A 202 12.39 24.03 -22.97
N THR A 203 11.93 23.12 -22.12
CA THR A 203 11.87 23.36 -20.68
C THR A 203 13.26 23.32 -20.04
N HIS A 204 14.14 22.41 -20.47
CA HIS A 204 15.51 22.34 -19.95
C HIS A 204 16.40 23.48 -20.47
N LYS A 205 16.16 23.95 -21.70
CA LYS A 205 16.87 25.05 -22.36
C LYS A 205 18.39 24.95 -22.23
N GLY A 206 18.95 23.79 -22.60
CA GLY A 206 20.41 23.56 -22.52
C GLY A 206 21.03 23.60 -21.12
N GLY A 207 20.23 23.70 -20.05
CA GLY A 207 20.68 23.84 -18.67
C GLY A 207 20.49 25.24 -18.08
N ASP A 208 20.11 26.23 -18.90
CA ASP A 208 19.86 27.61 -18.45
C ASP A 208 18.78 27.68 -17.35
N ASN A 209 17.82 26.76 -17.41
CA ASN A 209 16.73 26.68 -16.44
C ASN A 209 17.06 25.81 -15.21
N GLY A 210 18.30 25.33 -15.05
CA GLY A 210 18.67 24.37 -13.99
C GLY A 210 18.31 24.83 -12.57
N THR A 211 18.53 26.11 -12.23
CA THR A 211 18.17 26.67 -10.92
C THR A 211 16.66 26.67 -10.67
N ALA A 212 15.87 27.04 -11.68
CA ALA A 212 14.41 27.05 -11.60
C ALA A 212 13.85 25.62 -11.48
N ILE A 213 14.36 24.70 -12.31
CA ILE A 213 14.02 23.28 -12.29
C ILE A 213 14.34 22.67 -10.92
N GLY A 214 15.48 22.99 -10.31
CA GLY A 214 15.82 22.49 -8.97
C GLY A 214 14.97 23.09 -7.86
N SER A 215 14.76 24.41 -7.89
CA SER A 215 14.14 25.14 -6.78
C SER A 215 12.64 24.88 -6.70
N TYR A 216 11.89 25.19 -7.75
CA TYR A 216 10.42 25.11 -7.74
C TYR A 216 9.84 24.15 -8.80
N GLY A 217 10.63 23.76 -9.80
CA GLY A 217 10.18 22.92 -10.92
C GLY A 217 9.50 23.76 -12.01
N LEU A 218 9.57 23.32 -13.26
CA LEU A 218 8.98 24.04 -14.40
C LEU A 218 7.96 23.18 -15.12
N ARG A 219 6.83 23.78 -15.51
CA ARG A 219 5.83 23.10 -16.33
C ARG A 219 6.40 22.79 -17.71
N LEU A 220 6.18 21.57 -18.19
CA LEU A 220 6.52 21.19 -19.55
C LEU A 220 5.61 21.86 -20.57
N THR A 221 6.07 21.99 -21.81
CA THR A 221 5.18 22.31 -22.93
C THR A 221 4.27 21.12 -23.25
N SER A 222 3.12 21.35 -23.90
CA SER A 222 2.19 20.28 -24.29
C SER A 222 2.89 19.24 -25.20
N ARG A 223 3.80 19.70 -26.07
CA ARG A 223 4.60 18.84 -26.94
C ARG A 223 5.56 17.96 -26.14
N GLU A 224 6.25 18.52 -25.15
CA GLU A 224 7.16 17.80 -24.28
C GLU A 224 6.44 16.80 -23.36
N ALA A 225 5.29 17.18 -22.82
CA ALA A 225 4.48 16.31 -21.98
C ALA A 225 4.03 15.04 -22.74
N LEU A 226 3.64 15.15 -24.02
CA LEU A 226 3.24 14.00 -24.83
C LEU A 226 4.37 12.98 -25.06
N ARG A 227 5.64 13.41 -25.12
CA ARG A 227 6.79 12.51 -25.29
C ARG A 227 6.97 11.53 -24.13
N ILE A 228 6.36 11.82 -22.99
CA ILE A 228 6.38 10.92 -21.82
C ILE A 228 5.67 9.61 -22.14
N LEU A 229 4.66 9.63 -23.03
CA LEU A 229 3.86 8.45 -23.38
C LEU A 229 4.69 7.37 -24.09
N ASP A 230 5.82 7.75 -24.67
CA ASP A 230 6.74 6.87 -25.39
C ASP A 230 7.83 6.28 -24.48
N LEU A 231 7.93 6.71 -23.22
CA LEU A 231 8.95 6.21 -22.29
C LEU A 231 8.56 4.84 -21.73
N PRO A 232 9.52 3.91 -21.56
CA PRO A 232 9.29 2.66 -20.85
C PRO A 232 9.22 2.96 -19.35
N LEU A 233 8.07 2.67 -18.74
CA LEU A 233 7.80 2.91 -17.33
C LEU A 233 7.29 1.64 -16.66
N TYR A 234 7.74 1.43 -15.43
CA TYR A 234 7.11 0.50 -14.49
C TYR A 234 6.75 1.26 -13.21
N GLU A 235 5.60 0.94 -12.63
CA GLU A 235 5.15 1.54 -11.39
C GLU A 235 5.98 0.99 -10.23
N VAL A 236 6.32 1.85 -9.27
CA VAL A 236 7.09 1.48 -8.08
C VAL A 236 6.40 1.97 -6.81
N PRO A 237 6.60 1.28 -5.67
CA PRO A 237 6.04 1.72 -4.40
C PRO A 237 6.48 3.14 -4.04
N VAL A 238 5.58 3.86 -3.39
CA VAL A 238 5.86 5.17 -2.77
C VAL A 238 5.73 5.02 -1.26
N PHE A 239 6.69 5.56 -0.50
CA PHE A 239 6.58 5.57 0.95
C PHE A 239 5.28 6.26 1.39
N GLY A 240 4.46 5.56 2.18
CA GLY A 240 3.15 6.06 2.63
C GLY A 240 2.08 6.12 1.53
N GLY A 241 2.33 5.52 0.37
CA GLY A 241 1.40 5.32 -0.75
C GLY A 241 0.72 3.94 -0.75
N ALA A 242 -0.12 3.68 -1.76
CA ALA A 242 -0.73 2.37 -1.95
C ALA A 242 0.32 1.36 -2.47
N PRO A 243 0.20 0.07 -2.12
CA PRO A 243 1.04 -0.97 -2.71
C PRO A 243 0.82 -1.10 -4.22
N VAL A 244 1.85 -1.53 -4.94
CA VAL A 244 1.88 -1.65 -6.40
C VAL A 244 1.98 -3.12 -6.79
N ASP A 245 1.13 -3.58 -7.73
CA ASP A 245 0.97 -5.00 -8.09
C ASP A 245 1.91 -5.49 -9.21
N SER A 246 2.54 -4.59 -10.00
CA SER A 246 3.38 -4.97 -11.15
C SER A 246 4.63 -4.10 -11.31
N LEU A 247 5.79 -4.74 -11.40
CA LEU A 247 7.10 -4.14 -11.72
C LEU A 247 7.49 -4.36 -13.20
N ILE A 248 6.58 -4.85 -14.05
CA ILE A 248 6.90 -5.14 -15.45
C ILE A 248 6.95 -3.82 -16.24
N PRO A 249 8.09 -3.47 -16.88
CA PRO A 249 8.19 -2.29 -17.73
C PRO A 249 7.27 -2.37 -18.94
N GLY A 250 6.60 -1.27 -19.26
CA GLY A 250 5.76 -1.14 -20.45
C GLY A 250 5.64 0.33 -20.89
N PRO A 251 5.03 0.59 -22.07
CA PRO A 251 4.81 1.95 -22.53
C PRO A 251 3.98 2.75 -21.53
N ALA A 252 4.40 3.99 -21.24
CA ALA A 252 3.72 4.86 -20.30
C ALA A 252 2.21 5.01 -20.59
N ALA A 253 1.80 5.05 -21.86
CA ALA A 253 0.38 5.10 -22.23
C ALA A 253 -0.46 3.94 -21.65
N GLN A 254 0.13 2.77 -21.41
CA GLN A 254 -0.51 1.60 -20.82
C GLN A 254 -0.34 1.57 -19.30
N THR A 255 0.87 1.84 -18.80
CA THR A 255 1.21 1.82 -17.37
C THR A 255 0.51 2.92 -16.56
N LEU A 256 0.18 4.05 -17.21
CA LEU A 256 -0.45 5.21 -16.57
C LEU A 256 -1.98 5.12 -16.46
N ALA A 257 -2.62 4.14 -17.09
CA ALA A 257 -4.06 3.96 -17.03
C ALA A 257 -4.53 3.67 -15.58
N PRO A 258 -5.71 4.14 -15.16
CA PRO A 258 -6.24 3.87 -13.84
C PRO A 258 -6.54 2.37 -13.72
N SER A 259 -6.02 1.72 -12.68
CA SER A 259 -6.37 0.32 -12.40
C SER A 259 -7.88 0.24 -12.14
N LYS A 260 -8.59 -0.51 -12.99
CA LYS A 260 -10.00 -0.90 -12.81
C LYS A 260 -10.10 -2.40 -13.10
N PRO A 261 -10.92 -3.21 -12.40
CA PRO A 261 -11.36 -3.22 -11.00
C PRO A 261 -10.92 -4.51 -10.25
N GLY A 262 -10.65 -4.40 -8.94
CA GLY A 262 -10.73 -5.46 -7.91
C GLY A 262 -9.72 -6.63 -7.97
N PRO A 263 -8.92 -6.89 -6.92
CA PRO A 263 -8.07 -8.07 -6.90
C PRO A 263 -8.91 -9.32 -6.66
N VAL A 264 -9.17 -10.09 -7.72
CA VAL A 264 -8.95 -11.53 -7.61
C VAL A 264 -7.44 -11.69 -7.48
N ALA A 265 -6.95 -12.00 -6.28
CA ALA A 265 -5.52 -12.11 -6.00
C ALA A 265 -4.88 -13.15 -6.94
N GLN A 266 -4.02 -12.69 -7.86
CA GLN A 266 -3.26 -13.56 -8.76
C GLN A 266 -1.76 -13.68 -8.41
N SER A 267 -1.32 -13.03 -7.33
CA SER A 267 0.00 -13.24 -6.74
C SER A 267 -0.09 -13.27 -5.22
N GLY A 268 0.82 -14.03 -4.60
CA GLY A 268 0.84 -14.25 -3.16
C GLY A 268 1.01 -12.95 -2.40
N TYR A 269 0.06 -12.65 -1.53
CA TYR A 269 0.17 -11.61 -0.52
C TYR A 269 0.81 -12.22 0.73
N MET A 270 1.83 -11.57 1.30
CA MET A 270 2.38 -11.99 2.59
C MET A 270 1.69 -11.18 3.69
N VAL A 271 0.68 -11.77 4.33
CA VAL A 271 0.21 -11.27 5.63
C VAL A 271 1.24 -11.71 6.64
N ARG A 272 2.06 -10.78 7.15
CA ARG A 272 2.71 -11.04 8.43
C ARG A 272 1.60 -11.11 9.46
N GLU A 273 1.44 -12.28 10.07
CA GLU A 273 0.49 -12.46 11.16
C GLU A 273 0.78 -11.38 12.22
N ALA A 274 -0.26 -10.72 12.74
CA ALA A 274 -0.11 -9.67 13.73
C ALA A 274 0.79 -10.18 14.86
N GLU A 275 1.96 -9.55 15.02
CA GLU A 275 2.88 -9.81 16.12
C GLU A 275 2.19 -9.35 17.40
N GLY A 276 1.99 -10.28 18.32
CA GLY A 276 1.18 -10.07 19.52
C GLY A 276 0.94 -11.37 20.28
N PRO A 277 0.25 -11.33 21.43
CA PRO A 277 0.12 -12.48 22.30
C PRO A 277 -0.60 -13.67 21.64
N LYS A 278 -0.12 -14.90 21.89
CA LYS A 278 -0.63 -16.13 21.27
C LYS A 278 -0.94 -17.20 22.31
N HIS A 279 -1.94 -18.02 22.02
CA HIS A 279 -2.30 -19.23 22.76
C HIS A 279 -1.96 -20.49 21.95
N LEU A 280 -1.46 -21.53 22.61
CA LEU A 280 -1.32 -22.87 22.03
C LEU A 280 -2.68 -23.59 22.09
N TYR A 281 -2.92 -24.47 21.13
CA TYR A 281 -4.10 -25.32 21.12
C TYR A 281 -3.83 -26.72 20.53
N ILE A 282 -4.72 -27.66 20.87
CA ILE A 282 -4.90 -28.95 20.23
C ILE A 282 -6.36 -29.04 19.80
N LEU A 283 -6.62 -29.24 18.51
CA LEU A 283 -7.94 -29.54 17.96
C LEU A 283 -8.08 -31.06 17.77
N ARG A 284 -9.28 -31.57 18.00
CA ARG A 284 -9.68 -32.94 17.69
C ARG A 284 -10.72 -32.93 16.57
N MET A 285 -10.58 -33.83 15.61
CA MET A 285 -11.63 -34.13 14.65
C MET A 285 -12.64 -35.09 15.27
N HIS A 286 -13.92 -34.77 15.14
CA HIS A 286 -15.05 -35.65 15.44
C HIS A 286 -15.72 -36.07 14.13
N GLY A 287 -16.23 -37.30 14.06
CA GLY A 287 -16.91 -37.87 12.90
C GLY A 287 -16.63 -39.37 12.79
N ASP A 288 -16.87 -39.98 11.63
CA ASP A 288 -16.48 -41.36 11.36
C ASP A 288 -14.97 -41.45 11.07
N GLU A 289 -14.15 -41.62 12.11
CA GLU A 289 -12.69 -41.67 11.97
C GLU A 289 -12.21 -42.90 11.18
N TYR A 290 -12.93 -44.02 11.26
CA TYR A 290 -12.65 -45.22 10.46
C TYR A 290 -12.83 -44.91 8.97
N GLY A 291 -13.98 -44.32 8.62
CA GLY A 291 -14.27 -43.90 7.24
C GLY A 291 -13.28 -42.87 6.70
N LEU A 292 -12.73 -42.00 7.56
CA LEU A 292 -11.76 -40.98 7.14
C LEU A 292 -10.35 -41.55 6.90
N LEU A 293 -9.93 -42.52 7.71
CA LEU A 293 -8.60 -43.14 7.61
C LEU A 293 -8.56 -44.34 6.65
N GLY A 294 -9.71 -44.96 6.39
CA GLY A 294 -9.79 -46.24 5.67
C GLY A 294 -9.30 -47.44 6.51
N GLU A 295 -9.04 -47.24 7.79
CA GLU A 295 -8.58 -48.25 8.75
C GLU A 295 -8.98 -47.88 10.18
N ASP A 296 -8.95 -48.86 11.08
CA ASP A 296 -9.28 -48.66 12.49
C ASP A 296 -8.27 -47.70 13.17
N PRO A 297 -8.73 -46.57 13.74
CA PRO A 297 -7.87 -45.67 14.51
C PRO A 297 -7.32 -46.30 15.80
N LYS A 298 -7.75 -47.51 16.18
CA LYS A 298 -7.32 -48.26 17.37
C LYS A 298 -7.43 -47.44 18.66
N GLY A 299 -8.53 -46.69 18.79
CA GLY A 299 -8.79 -45.79 19.92
C GLY A 299 -7.96 -44.49 19.92
N GLY A 300 -7.18 -44.23 18.87
CA GLY A 300 -6.53 -42.95 18.63
C GLY A 300 -7.51 -41.89 18.14
N TRP A 301 -7.16 -40.63 18.36
CA TRP A 301 -7.89 -39.48 17.83
C TRP A 301 -7.07 -38.77 16.77
N ILE A 302 -7.77 -38.21 15.79
CA ILE A 302 -7.16 -37.35 14.78
C ILE A 302 -7.07 -35.96 15.37
N VAL A 303 -5.84 -35.46 15.53
CA VAL A 303 -5.56 -34.18 16.17
C VAL A 303 -4.71 -33.27 15.30
N LYS A 304 -4.89 -31.96 15.50
CA LYS A 304 -4.06 -30.90 14.95
C LYS A 304 -3.58 -30.01 16.07
N VAL A 305 -2.30 -29.66 16.07
CA VAL A 305 -1.70 -28.74 17.05
C VAL A 305 -1.31 -27.42 16.37
N GLY A 306 -1.31 -26.33 17.11
CA GLY A 306 -0.91 -25.02 16.58
C GLY A 306 -1.04 -23.88 17.60
N PHE A 307 -0.88 -22.65 17.11
CA PHE A 307 -1.10 -21.44 17.89
C PHE A 307 -1.98 -20.40 17.19
N SER A 308 -2.61 -19.52 17.98
CA SER A 308 -3.39 -18.38 17.48
C SER A 308 -3.62 -17.35 18.59
N GLY A 309 -3.96 -16.11 18.22
CA GLY A 309 -4.51 -15.14 19.18
C GLY A 309 -5.88 -15.55 19.74
N SER A 310 -6.65 -16.38 19.01
CA SER A 310 -7.93 -16.92 19.46
C SER A 310 -8.10 -18.36 18.96
N PRO A 311 -7.85 -19.38 19.81
CA PRO A 311 -8.06 -20.79 19.47
C PRO A 311 -9.47 -21.09 18.93
N ASP A 312 -10.51 -20.47 19.51
CA ASP A 312 -11.90 -20.61 19.06
C ASP A 312 -12.12 -20.09 17.64
N THR A 313 -11.62 -18.89 17.35
CA THR A 313 -11.74 -18.30 16.01
C THR A 313 -11.01 -19.17 14.98
N ARG A 314 -9.84 -19.70 15.34
CA ARG A 314 -9.08 -20.62 14.50
C ARG A 314 -9.80 -21.95 14.28
N CYS A 315 -10.41 -22.52 15.31
CA CYS A 315 -11.23 -23.73 15.22
C CYS A 315 -12.44 -23.51 14.30
N LYS A 316 -13.15 -22.39 14.45
CA LYS A 316 -14.24 -22.00 13.55
C LYS A 316 -13.75 -21.86 12.11
N ALA A 317 -12.60 -21.24 11.87
CA ALA A 317 -12.02 -21.12 10.53
C ALA A 317 -11.75 -22.49 9.89
N HIS A 318 -11.21 -23.47 10.64
CA HIS A 318 -11.05 -24.84 10.15
C HIS A 318 -12.39 -25.52 9.81
N ASN A 319 -13.44 -25.23 10.55
CA ASN A 319 -14.77 -25.76 10.23
C ASN A 319 -15.39 -25.06 9.01
N THR A 320 -15.08 -23.78 8.73
CA THR A 320 -15.59 -23.11 7.52
C THR A 320 -15.06 -23.68 6.21
N THR A 321 -13.96 -24.42 6.24
CA THR A 321 -13.42 -25.10 5.05
C THR A 321 -14.08 -26.45 4.78
N LEU A 322 -14.86 -26.98 5.74
CA LEU A 322 -15.60 -28.22 5.57
C LEU A 322 -16.99 -27.93 4.97
N PRO A 323 -17.55 -28.82 4.12
CA PRO A 323 -18.92 -28.67 3.66
C PRO A 323 -19.90 -28.60 4.82
N ARG A 324 -20.88 -27.69 4.76
CA ARG A 324 -21.83 -27.41 5.85
C ARG A 324 -22.62 -28.63 6.34
N LEU A 325 -22.79 -29.65 5.49
CA LEU A 325 -23.52 -30.89 5.80
C LEU A 325 -22.58 -32.08 6.03
N CYS A 326 -21.28 -31.87 6.15
CA CYS A 326 -20.36 -32.98 6.39
C CYS A 326 -20.52 -33.54 7.81
N ALA A 327 -20.20 -34.83 7.96
CA ALA A 327 -20.27 -35.53 9.25
C ALA A 327 -19.05 -35.25 10.16
N TYR A 328 -18.13 -34.38 9.73
CA TYR A 328 -16.87 -34.12 10.40
C TYR A 328 -16.82 -32.72 10.99
N GLN A 329 -16.25 -32.59 12.18
CA GLN A 329 -16.11 -31.28 12.83
C GLN A 329 -14.85 -31.23 13.70
N TRP A 330 -14.12 -30.11 13.61
CA TRP A 330 -13.06 -29.77 14.55
C TRP A 330 -13.64 -29.19 15.85
N ALA A 331 -13.15 -29.67 16.98
CA ALA A 331 -13.40 -29.11 18.30
C ALA A 331 -12.08 -28.80 19.00
N VAL A 332 -12.06 -27.76 19.84
CA VAL A 332 -10.91 -27.47 20.72
C VAL A 332 -10.87 -28.55 21.80
N LEU A 333 -9.82 -29.36 21.80
CA LEU A 333 -9.59 -30.38 22.83
C LEU A 333 -8.81 -29.77 24.01
N LYS A 334 -7.81 -28.94 23.71
CA LYS A 334 -7.02 -28.19 24.70
C LYS A 334 -6.65 -26.83 24.16
N SER A 335 -6.60 -25.81 25.01
CA SER A 335 -5.94 -24.55 24.71
C SER A 335 -5.38 -23.90 25.98
N THR A 336 -4.37 -23.04 25.85
CA THR A 336 -3.86 -22.29 27.01
C THR A 336 -4.87 -21.27 27.51
N PHE A 337 -5.77 -20.82 26.63
CA PHE A 337 -6.89 -19.95 26.97
C PHE A 337 -7.90 -20.67 27.88
N ASP A 338 -8.36 -21.87 27.51
CA ASP A 338 -9.30 -22.66 28.32
C ASP A 338 -8.68 -23.12 29.64
N ALA A 339 -7.37 -23.38 29.63
CA ALA A 339 -6.58 -23.66 30.82
C ALA A 339 -6.32 -22.41 31.70
N LYS A 340 -6.88 -21.24 31.34
CA LYS A 340 -6.72 -19.95 32.05
C LYS A 340 -5.26 -19.52 32.24
N ARG A 341 -4.37 -19.90 31.32
CA ARG A 341 -2.96 -19.48 31.33
C ARG A 341 -2.81 -18.16 30.58
N PRO A 342 -1.85 -17.30 30.96
CA PRO A 342 -1.50 -16.13 30.18
C PRO A 342 -1.14 -16.50 28.74
N ALA A 343 -1.46 -15.61 27.80
CA ALA A 343 -0.97 -15.72 26.44
C ALA A 343 0.56 -15.61 26.41
N PHE A 344 1.20 -16.35 25.52
CA PHE A 344 2.63 -16.19 25.27
C PHE A 344 2.89 -14.86 24.58
N PRO A 345 3.95 -14.14 24.95
CA PRO A 345 4.12 -12.73 24.57
C PRO A 345 4.43 -12.51 23.08
N SER A 346 4.94 -13.53 22.36
CA SER A 346 5.21 -13.41 20.93
C SER A 346 5.00 -14.71 20.17
N SER A 347 4.90 -14.60 18.84
CA SER A 347 4.83 -15.73 17.91
C SER A 347 6.03 -16.66 18.05
N ARG A 348 7.22 -16.15 18.39
CA ARG A 348 8.42 -16.97 18.62
C ARG A 348 8.24 -18.00 19.74
N HIS A 349 7.61 -17.61 20.85
CA HIS A 349 7.34 -18.51 21.97
C HIS A 349 6.32 -19.59 21.57
N ALA A 350 5.25 -19.16 20.91
CA ALA A 350 4.19 -20.06 20.49
C ALA A 350 4.63 -21.03 19.38
N LEU A 351 5.50 -20.57 18.47
CA LEU A 351 6.10 -21.41 17.44
C LEU A 351 6.99 -22.51 18.06
N ALA A 352 7.78 -22.17 19.08
CA ALA A 352 8.58 -23.16 19.81
C ALA A 352 7.68 -24.22 20.49
N GLY A 353 6.57 -23.78 21.10
CA GLY A 353 5.58 -24.68 21.69
C GLY A 353 4.87 -25.57 20.67
N GLU A 354 4.48 -25.02 19.52
CA GLU A 354 3.90 -25.80 18.41
C GLU A 354 4.87 -26.85 17.90
N GLN A 355 6.14 -26.47 17.66
CA GLN A 355 7.15 -27.39 17.16
C GLN A 355 7.38 -28.54 18.14
N ALA A 356 7.49 -28.25 19.45
CA ALA A 356 7.65 -29.28 20.48
C ALA A 356 6.43 -30.24 20.56
N MET A 357 5.21 -29.73 20.36
CA MET A 357 4.03 -30.59 20.26
C MET A 357 4.11 -31.51 19.04
N LYS A 358 4.47 -30.98 17.87
CA LYS A 358 4.64 -31.77 16.63
C LYS A 358 5.69 -32.86 16.82
N ASP A 359 6.86 -32.52 17.35
CA ASP A 359 7.96 -33.47 17.57
C ASP A 359 7.55 -34.60 18.52
N SER A 360 6.82 -34.27 19.60
CA SER A 360 6.28 -35.27 20.52
C SER A 360 5.25 -36.19 19.86
N LEU A 361 4.38 -35.66 18.99
CA LEU A 361 3.38 -36.45 18.26
C LEU A 361 3.97 -37.29 17.13
N VAL A 362 5.07 -36.87 16.50
CA VAL A 362 5.84 -37.70 15.57
C VAL A 362 6.46 -38.88 16.31
N LYS A 363 6.95 -38.67 17.53
CA LYS A 363 7.60 -39.72 18.33
C LYS A 363 6.62 -40.70 18.98
N ASN A 364 5.50 -40.19 19.51
CA ASN A 364 4.60 -40.95 20.37
C ASN A 364 3.22 -41.23 19.74
N GLY A 365 2.97 -40.71 18.54
CA GLY A 365 1.78 -40.95 17.74
C GLY A 365 2.14 -41.34 16.30
N ARG A 366 1.22 -41.08 15.37
CA ARG A 366 1.43 -41.33 13.95
C ARG A 366 1.11 -40.08 13.13
N SER A 367 2.07 -39.57 12.38
CA SER A 367 1.85 -38.46 11.44
C SER A 367 0.95 -38.90 10.28
N LEU A 368 -0.03 -38.05 9.94
CA LEU A 368 -0.95 -38.21 8.81
C LEU A 368 -0.70 -37.14 7.72
N GLY A 369 0.54 -36.63 7.63
CA GLY A 369 0.91 -35.59 6.66
C GLY A 369 1.51 -34.33 7.28
N GLY A 370 2.19 -34.45 8.42
CA GLY A 370 2.98 -33.36 9.05
C GLY A 370 2.16 -32.34 9.86
N GLU A 371 0.91 -32.09 9.46
CA GLU A 371 0.00 -31.14 10.14
C GLU A 371 -1.10 -31.84 10.96
N PHE A 372 -1.30 -33.13 10.75
CA PHE A 372 -2.31 -33.96 11.41
C PHE A 372 -1.67 -35.22 11.99
N PHE A 373 -2.20 -35.69 13.11
CA PHE A 373 -1.65 -36.84 13.82
C PHE A 373 -2.77 -37.75 14.32
N LEU A 374 -2.56 -39.06 14.26
CA LEU A 374 -3.35 -40.04 14.99
C LEU A 374 -2.63 -40.31 16.32
N ALA A 375 -3.27 -39.97 17.43
CA ALA A 375 -2.66 -40.07 18.76
C ALA A 375 -3.69 -40.50 19.81
N ASN A 376 -3.27 -41.35 20.74
CA ASN A 376 -4.07 -41.67 21.92
C ASN A 376 -3.95 -40.56 22.98
N GLN A 377 -4.77 -40.64 24.04
CA GLN A 377 -4.77 -39.65 25.12
C GLN A 377 -3.37 -39.42 25.72
N SER A 378 -2.59 -40.48 25.96
CA SER A 378 -1.27 -40.37 26.58
C SER A 378 -0.30 -39.57 25.70
N ALA A 379 -0.30 -39.80 24.39
CA ALA A 379 0.53 -39.06 23.45
C ALA A 379 0.11 -37.58 23.37
N ILE A 380 -1.20 -37.30 23.42
CA ILE A 380 -1.74 -35.94 23.44
C ILE A 380 -1.30 -35.19 24.71
N GLU A 381 -1.35 -35.82 25.88
CA GLU A 381 -0.90 -35.20 27.14
C GLU A 381 0.60 -34.91 27.14
N MET A 382 1.42 -35.86 26.65
CA MET A 382 2.87 -35.65 26.52
C MET A 382 3.19 -34.51 25.56
N ALA A 383 2.49 -34.43 24.43
CA ALA A 383 2.64 -33.32 23.48
C ALA A 383 2.27 -31.99 24.13
N TRP A 384 1.12 -31.93 24.81
CA TRP A 384 0.67 -30.74 25.51
C TRP A 384 1.70 -30.23 26.54
N ALA A 385 2.20 -31.12 27.39
CA ALA A 385 3.21 -30.77 28.39
C ALA A 385 4.52 -30.26 27.75
N ALA A 386 4.98 -30.92 26.67
CA ALA A 386 6.18 -30.51 25.94
C ALA A 386 6.02 -29.11 25.31
N GLY A 387 4.86 -28.83 24.70
CA GLY A 387 4.57 -27.54 24.08
C GLY A 387 4.58 -26.38 25.07
N ILE A 388 3.98 -26.56 26.24
CA ILE A 388 3.99 -25.55 27.30
C ILE A 388 5.42 -25.29 27.80
N ALA A 389 6.17 -26.34 28.13
CA ALA A 389 7.53 -26.21 28.65
C ALA A 389 8.44 -25.48 27.64
N ALA A 390 8.37 -25.84 26.36
CA ALA A 390 9.18 -25.21 25.32
C ALA A 390 8.83 -23.73 25.11
N ALA A 391 7.54 -23.39 25.12
CA ALA A 391 7.10 -22.00 24.97
C ALA A 391 7.53 -21.12 26.16
N GLU A 392 7.59 -21.68 27.38
CA GLU A 392 8.01 -20.96 28.60
C GLU A 392 9.54 -20.77 28.66
N GLN A 393 10.32 -21.76 28.23
CA GLN A 393 11.79 -21.69 28.25
C GLN A 393 12.37 -20.54 27.41
N ILE A 394 11.69 -20.15 26.33
CA ILE A 394 12.09 -19.01 25.48
C ILE A 394 12.10 -17.68 26.25
N GLY A 395 11.32 -17.55 27.34
CA GLY A 395 11.24 -16.37 28.19
C GLY A 395 12.25 -16.34 29.34
N GLY A 396 12.85 -17.49 29.72
CA GLY A 396 13.77 -17.61 30.85
C GLY A 396 15.20 -17.13 30.60
N GLY A 397 15.56 -16.83 29.35
CA GLY A 397 16.94 -16.51 28.95
C GLY A 397 17.39 -15.06 29.16
N SER A 398 16.55 -14.17 29.71
CA SER A 398 16.85 -12.72 29.78
C SER A 398 16.94 -12.13 31.19
N ALA A 399 17.13 -12.96 32.23
CA ALA A 399 17.21 -12.52 33.63
C ALA A 399 18.57 -12.79 34.30
N CYS A 400 19.68 -12.78 33.55
CA CYS A 400 21.03 -12.84 34.13
C CYS A 400 21.95 -11.84 33.42
N GLY A 401 21.97 -10.61 33.92
CA GLY A 401 22.71 -9.51 33.31
C GLY A 401 22.62 -8.21 34.09
N SER A 402 22.78 -8.26 35.41
CA SER A 402 23.13 -7.10 36.23
C SER A 402 23.76 -7.58 37.53
N ALA A 403 25.09 -7.61 37.54
CA ALA A 403 25.90 -7.47 38.74
C ALA A 403 26.64 -6.14 38.63
#